data_AF-A0A7L0W3W1-F1
#
_entry.id   AF-A0A7L0W3W1-F1
#
_cell.length_a   1.000
_cell.length_b   1.000
_cell.length_c   1.000
_cell.angle_alpha   90.00
_cell.angle_beta   90.00
_cell.angle_gamma   90.00
#
_symmetry.space_group_name_H-M   'P 1'
#
loop_
_entity.id
_entity.type
_entity.pdbx_description
1 polymer ?
#
loop_
_entity_poly.entity_id
_entity_poly.type
_entity_poly.pdbx_seq_one_letter_code
_entity_poly.pdbx_strand_id
1 'polypeptide(L)'
;MRAVLTACVALSLVAGLGPVDGCGDPVTQSRSIAAPQLSAEERLSPHMPAALRCDACHAIAFQLEEQLSRAEAKLSRKVLSESDYVEVLERSCSQGWDIYGVQELNGEKRLTGPGLPGQEPLSVAVTGGPWPGR
;
A
#
# COMPACT_ATOMS: atom_id res chain seq x y z
N MET A 1 -55.08 -18.20 -17.95
CA MET A 1 -56.53 -18.49 -17.85
C MET A 1 -56.86 -18.80 -16.40
N ARG A 2 -57.76 -18.00 -15.78
CA ARG A 2 -58.74 -18.25 -14.68
C ARG A 2 -58.43 -19.31 -13.58
N ALA A 3 -58.76 -19.18 -12.29
CA ALA A 3 -59.56 -18.27 -11.45
C ALA A 3 -59.20 -18.58 -9.96
N VAL A 4 -58.99 -17.61 -9.06
CA VAL A 4 -59.93 -16.99 -8.09
C VAL A 4 -60.73 -17.98 -7.22
N LEU A 5 -60.58 -17.88 -5.89
CA LEU A 5 -61.64 -17.78 -4.85
C LEU A 5 -61.02 -18.01 -3.44
N THR A 6 -60.75 -16.95 -2.67
CA THR A 6 -61.52 -16.46 -1.49
C THR A 6 -61.33 -17.30 -0.23
N ALA A 7 -60.63 -16.83 0.80
CA ALA A 7 -60.96 -15.76 1.77
C ALA A 7 -61.53 -16.32 3.07
N CYS A 8 -60.88 -15.98 4.18
CA CYS A 8 -61.42 -15.67 5.52
C CYS A 8 -60.22 -15.61 6.49
N VAL A 9 -60.11 -14.78 7.50
CA VAL A 9 -60.75 -13.55 7.99
C VAL A 9 -59.84 -13.20 9.21
N ALA A 10 -59.62 -11.91 9.44
CA ALA A 10 -58.81 -11.39 10.53
C ALA A 10 -59.20 -11.95 11.91
N LEU A 11 -58.22 -12.13 12.80
CA LEU A 11 -58.44 -11.92 14.23
C LEU A 11 -57.26 -11.15 14.83
N SER A 12 -57.64 -10.22 15.68
CA SER A 12 -56.96 -8.98 16.04
C SER A 12 -56.06 -9.10 17.28
N LEU A 13 -55.04 -8.22 17.32
CA LEU A 13 -54.56 -7.41 18.45
C LEU A 13 -54.38 -8.06 19.85
N VAL A 14 -53.14 -8.02 20.36
CA VAL A 14 -52.65 -7.21 21.52
C VAL A 14 -51.43 -7.90 22.16
N ALA A 15 -50.25 -7.26 22.11
CA ALA A 15 -49.27 -7.14 23.22
C ALA A 15 -48.05 -6.35 22.74
N GLY A 16 -47.77 -5.22 23.39
CA GLY A 16 -46.76 -4.24 22.98
C GLY A 16 -45.32 -4.75 23.08
N LEU A 17 -44.55 -4.46 22.04
CA LEU A 17 -43.09 -4.47 22.04
C LEU A 17 -42.63 -3.02 22.10
N GLY A 18 -41.92 -2.67 23.18
CA GLY A 18 -41.61 -1.30 23.57
C GLY A 18 -40.58 -0.61 22.69
N PRO A 19 -40.45 0.72 22.80
CA PRO A 19 -39.28 1.42 22.31
C PRO A 19 -38.15 1.26 23.34
N VAL A 20 -37.16 0.44 23.00
CA VAL A 20 -35.81 0.58 23.54
C VAL A 20 -35.24 1.87 22.92
N ASP A 21 -35.32 2.96 23.68
CA ASP A 21 -34.56 4.17 23.39
C ASP A 21 -33.11 3.90 23.80
N GLY A 22 -32.31 3.54 22.80
CA GLY A 22 -30.92 3.19 22.94
C GLY A 22 -30.12 3.81 21.82
N CYS A 23 -30.03 5.15 21.80
CA CYS A 23 -28.94 5.82 21.07
C CYS A 23 -27.67 5.70 21.92
N GLY A 24 -27.13 4.48 22.02
CA GLY A 24 -25.72 4.30 22.30
C GLY A 24 -24.99 4.48 20.98
N ASP A 25 -24.32 5.62 20.80
CA ASP A 25 -23.41 5.80 19.67
C ASP A 25 -22.45 4.61 19.64
N PRO A 26 -22.28 3.92 18.49
CA PRO A 26 -21.21 2.94 18.39
C PRO A 26 -19.90 3.69 18.64
N VAL A 27 -19.17 3.28 19.67
CA VAL A 27 -17.82 3.78 19.97
C VAL A 27 -16.95 3.44 18.77
N THR A 28 -16.91 4.35 17.81
CA THR A 28 -16.02 4.27 16.67
C THR A 28 -14.66 4.62 17.22
N GLN A 29 -13.85 3.60 17.52
CA GLN A 29 -12.46 3.78 17.88
C GLN A 29 -11.75 4.48 16.71
N SER A 30 -11.68 5.81 16.80
CA SER A 30 -11.01 6.65 15.82
C SER A 30 -9.52 6.40 15.95
N ARG A 31 -8.97 5.51 15.13
CA ARG A 31 -7.51 5.36 14.98
C ARG A 31 -7.02 6.49 14.09
N SER A 32 -6.28 7.43 14.66
CA SER A 32 -5.60 8.47 13.90
C SER A 32 -4.44 7.83 13.14
N ILE A 33 -4.42 8.00 11.81
CA ILE A 33 -3.28 7.61 10.98
C ILE A 33 -2.35 8.81 10.94
N ALA A 34 -1.20 8.71 11.61
CA ALA A 34 -0.21 9.77 11.63
C ALA A 34 0.71 9.69 10.41
N ALA A 35 1.07 10.85 9.87
CA ALA A 35 2.15 10.94 8.89
C ALA A 35 3.51 10.66 9.59
N PRO A 36 4.46 10.01 8.91
CA PRO A 36 5.76 9.67 9.47
C PRO A 36 6.53 10.94 9.86
N GLN A 37 7.12 10.93 11.05
CA GLN A 37 7.83 12.11 11.58
C GLN A 37 9.29 12.11 11.15
N LEU A 38 9.64 12.88 10.11
CA LEU A 38 11.02 12.96 9.61
C LEU A 38 11.91 13.86 10.48
N SER A 39 13.08 13.36 10.86
CA SER A 39 14.14 14.10 11.55
C SER A 39 14.78 15.15 10.63
N ALA A 40 15.55 16.07 11.20
CA ALA A 40 16.26 17.09 10.39
C ALA A 40 17.25 16.45 9.40
N GLU A 41 17.93 15.37 9.80
CA GLU A 41 18.84 14.62 8.94
C GLU A 41 18.09 13.97 7.76
N GLU A 42 16.96 13.31 8.03
CA GLU A 42 16.15 12.64 6.99
C GLU A 42 15.50 13.61 6.00
N ARG A 43 15.38 14.89 6.37
CA ARG A 43 14.86 15.92 5.46
C ARG A 43 15.95 16.48 4.54
N LEU A 44 17.20 16.51 4.99
CA LEU A 44 18.27 17.30 4.37
C LEU A 44 19.42 16.46 3.80
N SER A 45 19.72 15.30 4.40
CA SER A 45 20.79 14.42 3.95
C SER A 45 20.48 13.89 2.55
N PRO A 46 21.46 13.62 1.69
CA PRO A 46 21.25 12.89 0.43
C PRO A 46 21.40 11.37 0.60
N HIS A 47 21.76 10.86 1.78
CA HIS A 47 22.11 9.44 1.96
C HIS A 47 21.00 8.60 2.57
N MET A 48 20.84 7.35 2.16
CA MET A 48 19.87 6.44 2.77
C MET A 48 20.13 6.26 4.29
N PRO A 49 19.13 6.59 5.16
CA PRO A 49 19.24 6.39 6.61
C PRO A 49 19.51 4.93 6.96
N ALA A 50 20.34 4.70 7.97
CA ALA A 50 20.83 3.35 8.30
C ALA A 50 19.69 2.32 8.52
N ALA A 51 18.63 2.72 9.21
CA ALA A 51 17.48 1.86 9.49
C ALA A 51 16.71 1.41 8.23
N LEU A 52 16.78 2.18 7.14
CA LEU A 52 16.02 1.94 5.90
C LEU A 52 16.84 1.23 4.82
N ARG A 53 18.14 1.00 5.03
CA ARG A 53 19.03 0.42 4.01
C ARG A 53 18.63 -0.99 3.58
N CYS A 54 18.13 -1.79 4.51
CA CYS A 54 17.67 -3.14 4.20
C CYS A 54 16.47 -3.09 3.24
N ASP A 55 15.44 -2.33 3.62
CA ASP A 55 14.26 -2.15 2.77
C ASP A 55 14.67 -1.55 1.41
N ALA A 56 15.58 -0.57 1.37
CA ALA A 56 16.07 0.00 0.11
C ALA A 56 16.73 -1.05 -0.79
N CYS A 57 17.55 -1.94 -0.22
CA CYS A 57 18.20 -3.02 -0.96
C CYS A 57 17.16 -3.98 -1.58
N HIS A 58 16.10 -4.31 -0.84
CA HIS A 58 15.01 -5.14 -1.35
C HIS A 58 14.26 -4.45 -2.50
N ALA A 59 13.98 -3.16 -2.38
CA ALA A 59 13.34 -2.38 -3.44
C ALA A 59 14.21 -2.34 -4.70
N ILE A 60 15.50 -2.08 -4.56
CA ILE A 60 16.45 -2.06 -5.69
C ILE A 60 16.52 -3.43 -6.35
N ALA A 61 16.68 -4.51 -5.58
CA ALA A 61 16.75 -5.86 -6.11
C ALA A 61 15.49 -6.22 -6.92
N PHE A 62 14.30 -5.90 -6.39
CA PHE A 62 13.03 -6.12 -7.07
C PHE A 62 12.95 -5.36 -8.41
N GLN A 63 13.32 -4.08 -8.42
CA GLN A 63 13.28 -3.27 -9.64
C GLN A 63 14.31 -3.75 -10.67
N LEU A 64 15.52 -4.14 -10.25
CA LEU A 64 16.53 -4.67 -11.17
C LEU A 64 16.04 -5.98 -11.82
N GLU A 65 15.46 -6.89 -11.04
CA GLU A 65 14.86 -8.12 -11.57
C GLU A 65 13.77 -7.81 -12.58
N GLU A 66 12.89 -6.85 -12.28
CA GLU A 66 11.81 -6.43 -13.18
C GLU A 66 12.36 -5.87 -14.51
N GLN A 67 13.36 -4.96 -14.45
CA GLN A 67 13.94 -4.36 -15.64
C GLN A 67 14.68 -5.39 -16.51
N LEU A 68 15.42 -6.31 -15.88
CA LEU A 68 16.11 -7.40 -16.58
C LEU A 68 15.12 -8.35 -17.25
N SER A 69 14.09 -8.78 -16.54
CA SER A 69 13.02 -9.64 -17.08
C SER A 69 12.30 -8.97 -18.25
N ARG A 70 12.01 -7.67 -18.15
CA ARG A 70 11.42 -6.89 -19.25
C ARG A 70 12.35 -6.81 -20.46
N ALA A 71 13.66 -6.64 -20.27
CA ALA A 71 14.63 -6.60 -21.35
C ALA A 71 14.77 -7.96 -22.06
N GLU A 72 14.81 -9.05 -21.29
CA GLU A 72 14.80 -10.43 -21.80
C GLU A 72 13.55 -10.70 -22.64
N ALA A 73 12.38 -10.34 -22.12
CA ALA A 73 11.11 -10.47 -22.83
C ALA A 73 11.08 -9.65 -24.13
N LYS A 74 11.56 -8.39 -24.10
CA LYS A 74 11.60 -7.50 -25.27
C LYS A 74 12.47 -8.06 -26.40
N LEU A 75 13.58 -8.70 -26.05
CA LEU A 75 14.48 -9.34 -27.01
C LEU A 75 14.08 -10.77 -27.36
N SER A 76 13.01 -11.30 -26.75
CA SER A 76 12.58 -12.70 -26.88
C SER A 76 13.73 -13.68 -26.58
N ARG A 77 14.58 -13.35 -25.60
CA ARG A 77 15.76 -14.13 -25.19
C ARG A 77 15.70 -14.38 -23.69
N LYS A 78 16.12 -15.57 -23.26
CA LYS A 78 16.18 -15.93 -21.83
C LYS A 78 17.45 -15.46 -21.12
N VAL A 79 18.48 -15.06 -21.87
CA VAL A 79 19.77 -14.63 -21.32
C VAL A 79 20.29 -13.49 -22.19
N LEU A 80 20.58 -12.36 -21.55
CA LEU A 80 21.13 -11.17 -22.18
C LEU A 80 22.64 -11.33 -22.41
N SER A 81 23.21 -10.51 -23.30
CA SER A 81 24.67 -10.39 -23.36
C SER A 81 25.18 -9.59 -22.16
N GLU A 82 26.47 -9.70 -21.83
CA GLU A 82 27.07 -8.90 -20.74
C GLU A 82 26.85 -7.40 -20.95
N SER A 83 27.06 -6.90 -22.18
CA SER A 83 26.82 -5.50 -22.51
C SER A 83 25.38 -5.07 -22.29
N ASP A 84 24.42 -5.94 -22.65
CA ASP A 84 22.99 -5.66 -22.43
C ASP A 84 22.66 -5.64 -20.92
N TYR A 85 23.24 -6.57 -20.13
CA TYR A 85 23.08 -6.58 -18.67
C TYR A 85 23.58 -5.26 -18.06
N VAL A 86 24.79 -4.82 -18.41
CA VAL A 86 25.37 -3.58 -17.90
C VAL A 86 24.50 -2.38 -18.27
N GLU A 87 24.06 -2.27 -19.53
CA GLU A 87 23.22 -1.17 -19.99
C GLU A 87 21.88 -1.11 -19.23
N VAL A 88 21.22 -2.26 -19.02
CA VAL A 88 19.95 -2.31 -18.29
C VAL A 88 20.16 -1.94 -16.82
N LEU A 89 21.20 -2.44 -16.16
CA LEU A 89 21.49 -2.15 -14.76
C LEU A 89 21.77 -0.65 -14.55
N GLU A 90 22.62 -0.03 -15.38
CA GLU A 90 22.94 1.40 -15.28
C GLU A 90 21.71 2.29 -15.51
N ARG A 91 20.88 1.94 -16.50
CA ARG A 91 19.63 2.67 -16.78
C ARG A 91 18.63 2.56 -15.62
N SER A 92 18.57 1.40 -14.98
CA SER A 92 17.63 1.13 -13.88
C SER A 92 17.86 2.05 -12.68
N CYS A 93 19.12 2.47 -12.43
CA CYS A 93 19.42 3.42 -11.36
C CYS A 93 18.82 4.82 -11.60
N SER A 94 18.67 5.22 -12.87
CA SER A 94 18.15 6.54 -13.26
C SER A 94 16.64 6.56 -13.52
N GLN A 95 15.93 5.47 -13.19
CA GLN A 95 14.48 5.41 -13.34
C GLN A 95 13.75 6.31 -12.33
N GLY A 96 12.45 6.48 -12.51
CA GLY A 96 11.62 7.15 -11.52
C GLY A 96 11.45 6.29 -10.26
N TRP A 97 11.85 6.84 -9.10
CA TRP A 97 11.72 6.19 -7.79
C TRP A 97 10.59 6.78 -6.93
N ASP A 98 9.77 7.67 -7.48
CA ASP A 98 8.68 8.38 -6.77
C ASP A 98 7.58 7.46 -6.23
N ILE A 99 7.54 6.20 -6.70
CA ILE A 99 6.62 5.17 -6.21
C ILE A 99 7.04 4.59 -4.86
N TYR A 100 8.27 4.88 -4.44
CA TYR A 100 8.78 4.53 -3.12
C TYR A 100 8.68 5.71 -2.17
N GLY A 101 8.42 5.40 -0.91
CA GLY A 101 8.30 6.40 0.14
C GLY A 101 8.54 5.80 1.50
N VAL A 102 8.41 6.64 2.53
CA VAL A 102 8.52 6.22 3.93
C VAL A 102 7.15 6.28 4.58
N GLN A 103 6.83 5.28 5.39
CA GLN A 103 5.68 5.25 6.27
C GLN A 103 6.12 4.88 7.68
N GLU A 104 5.25 5.11 8.66
CA GLU A 104 5.49 4.72 10.05
C GLU A 104 4.58 3.53 10.41
N LEU A 105 5.19 2.43 10.84
CA LEU A 105 4.51 1.21 11.28
C LEU A 105 4.95 0.90 12.70
N ASN A 106 3.99 0.82 13.63
CA ASN A 106 4.27 0.52 15.05
C ASN A 106 5.34 1.45 15.69
N GLY A 107 5.40 2.71 15.26
CA GLY A 107 6.40 3.68 15.73
C GLY A 107 7.78 3.57 15.08
N GLU A 108 7.96 2.65 14.13
CA GLU A 108 9.17 2.50 13.34
C GLU A 108 8.96 2.96 11.90
N LYS A 109 9.93 3.67 11.35
CA LYS A 109 9.90 4.10 9.95
C LYS A 109 10.33 2.96 9.06
N ARG A 110 9.56 2.70 8.01
CA ARG A 110 9.81 1.67 7.01
C ARG A 110 9.64 2.24 5.60
N LEU A 111 10.42 1.74 4.65
CA LEU A 111 10.16 2.05 3.24
C LEU A 111 8.94 1.27 2.76
N THR A 112 8.24 1.84 1.80
CA THR A 112 7.05 1.27 1.19
C THR A 112 7.09 1.45 -0.32
N GLY A 113 6.54 0.48 -1.05
CA GLY A 113 6.54 0.42 -2.51
C GLY A 113 6.60 -1.01 -3.03
N PRO A 114 6.69 -1.20 -4.36
CA PRO A 114 6.76 -2.53 -4.97
C PRO A 114 7.96 -3.34 -4.48
N GLY A 115 7.74 -4.63 -4.23
CA GLY A 115 8.78 -5.54 -3.75
C GLY A 115 9.06 -5.50 -2.24
N LEU A 116 8.42 -4.58 -1.49
CA LEU A 116 8.61 -4.46 -0.04
C LEU A 116 7.47 -5.08 0.77
N PRO A 117 7.77 -5.72 1.92
CA PRO A 117 6.75 -6.23 2.82
C PRO A 117 6.06 -5.08 3.58
N GLY A 118 4.74 -5.18 3.78
CA GLY A 118 4.03 -4.33 4.75
C GLY A 118 3.25 -3.15 4.18
N GLN A 119 2.30 -3.41 3.29
CA GLN A 119 1.20 -2.48 3.03
C GLN A 119 0.16 -2.67 4.15
N GLU A 120 0.32 -2.01 5.29
CA GLU A 120 -0.84 -1.90 6.19
C GLU A 120 -1.93 -1.11 5.46
N PRO A 121 -3.19 -1.59 5.46
CA PRO A 121 -4.25 -1.00 4.65
C PRO A 121 -4.61 0.44 5.06
N LEU A 122 -4.13 0.89 6.23
CA LEU A 122 -4.37 2.21 6.80
C LEU A 122 -3.05 2.83 7.27
N SER A 123 -2.20 3.22 6.31
CA SER A 123 -0.98 3.98 6.58
C SER A 123 -0.85 5.15 5.61
N VAL A 124 -0.14 6.21 6.04
CA VAL A 124 0.21 7.34 5.19
C VAL A 124 1.69 7.24 4.84
N ALA A 125 1.99 7.18 3.55
CA ALA A 125 3.34 7.22 3.03
C ALA A 125 3.70 8.61 2.52
N VAL A 126 4.92 9.04 2.79
CA VAL A 126 5.52 10.24 2.18
C VAL A 126 6.46 9.79 1.07
N THR A 127 6.06 10.06 -0.17
CA THR A 127 6.85 9.77 -1.38
C THR A 127 7.49 11.05 -1.93
N GLY A 128 8.41 10.91 -2.90
CA GLY A 128 9.11 12.03 -3.52
C GLY A 128 10.10 12.74 -2.59
N GLY A 129 10.31 14.05 -2.79
CA GLY A 129 11.28 14.81 -1.99
C GLY A 129 12.70 14.25 -2.13
N PRO A 130 13.43 13.97 -1.04
CA PRO A 130 14.77 13.41 -1.12
C PRO A 130 14.78 11.91 -1.46
N TRP A 131 13.67 11.18 -1.29
CA TRP A 131 13.67 9.72 -1.39
C TRP A 131 14.11 9.17 -2.76
N PRO A 132 13.68 9.74 -3.91
CA PRO A 132 14.15 9.26 -5.21
C PRO A 132 15.64 9.45 -5.47
N GLY A 133 16.30 10.38 -4.76
CA GLY A 133 17.72 10.67 -4.92
C GLY A 133 18.64 9.95 -3.92
N ARG A 134 18.08 9.21 -2.96
CA ARG A 134 18.82 8.45 -1.94
C ARG A 134 19.06 7.01 -2.36
#